data_AF-C7ZH21-F1
#
_entry.id   AF-C7ZH21-F1
#
_cell.length_a   1.000
_cell.length_b   1.000
_cell.length_c   1.000
_cell.angle_alpha   90.00
_cell.angle_beta   90.00
_cell.angle_gamma   90.00
#
_symmetry.space_group_name_H-M   'P 1'
#
loop_
_entity.id
_entity.type
_entity.pdbx_description
1 polymer ?
#
loop_
_entity_poly.entity_id
_entity_poly.type
_entity_poly.pdbx_seq_one_letter_code
_entity_poly.pdbx_strand_id
1 'polypeptide(L)'
;RRPTVGVAVSHVHHPPNIPGQTWLGLTVTTPVNAATPPHTHAGAAVVATVIRGHVLNQMTRSHDSGAKIYGPGESWYEAPGCHHVRSETVGDEECVFIANLIVSTDTFKGLDVKSRAPEDDLAKILRVVIIDKEVEEQQAAAGQQ
;
A
#
# COMPACT_ATOMS: atom_id res chain seq x y z
N ARG A 1 4.94 0.35 -21.49
CA ARG A 1 4.86 0.75 -20.06
C ARG A 1 3.73 -0.07 -19.44
N ARG A 2 3.91 -0.67 -18.25
CA ARG A 2 2.80 -1.34 -17.57
C ARG A 2 1.70 -0.31 -17.23
N PRO A 3 0.41 -0.70 -17.19
CA PRO A 3 -0.65 0.20 -16.73
C PRO A 3 -0.43 0.67 -15.30
N THR A 4 -0.91 1.87 -14.99
CA THR A 4 -0.83 2.45 -13.65
C THR A 4 -1.88 1.82 -12.74
N VAL A 5 -1.47 1.45 -11.53
CA VAL A 5 -2.37 1.01 -10.46
C VAL A 5 -3.12 2.22 -9.90
N GLY A 6 -4.44 2.12 -9.78
CA GLY A 6 -5.27 3.10 -9.11
C GLY A 6 -5.30 2.85 -7.60
N VAL A 7 -5.14 3.90 -6.80
CA VAL A 7 -5.25 3.83 -5.34
C VAL A 7 -6.16 4.95 -4.88
N ALA A 8 -7.16 4.63 -4.07
CA ALA A 8 -8.07 5.59 -3.47
C ALA A 8 -8.20 5.31 -1.98
N VAL A 9 -8.26 6.34 -1.16
CA VAL A 9 -8.56 6.16 0.26
C VAL A 9 -10.02 5.71 0.38
N SER A 10 -10.31 4.66 1.14
CA SER A 10 -11.65 4.16 1.41
C SER A 10 -12.20 4.74 2.71
N HIS A 11 -11.41 4.71 3.78
CA HIS A 11 -11.81 5.16 5.10
C HIS A 11 -10.59 5.52 5.95
N VAL A 12 -10.82 6.34 6.97
CA VAL A 12 -9.83 6.73 7.98
C VAL A 12 -10.50 6.73 9.35
N HIS A 13 -9.94 5.99 10.31
CA HIS A 13 -10.44 5.90 11.67
C HIS A 13 -9.31 6.05 12.69
N HIS A 14 -9.68 6.51 13.89
CA HIS A 14 -8.79 6.60 15.06
C HIS A 14 -9.42 5.82 16.21
N PRO A 15 -9.27 4.48 16.24
CA PRO A 15 -9.96 3.67 17.23
C PRO A 15 -9.42 3.96 18.64
N PRO A 16 -10.29 4.14 19.66
CA PRO A 16 -9.86 4.56 21.00
C PRO A 16 -9.06 3.50 21.75
N ASN A 17 -9.18 2.23 21.36
CA ASN A 17 -8.46 1.09 21.96
C ASN A 17 -7.04 0.89 21.41
N ILE A 18 -6.63 1.64 20.38
CA ILE A 18 -5.25 1.70 19.85
C ILE A 18 -4.80 3.16 19.72
N PRO A 19 -4.66 3.89 20.84
CA PRO A 19 -4.32 5.30 20.82
C PRO A 19 -2.99 5.56 20.12
N GLY A 20 -2.90 6.67 19.38
CA GLY A 20 -1.72 7.04 18.60
C GLY A 20 -1.62 6.34 17.24
N GLN A 21 -2.56 5.45 16.91
CA GLN A 21 -2.63 4.79 15.61
C GLN A 21 -3.79 5.32 14.75
N THR A 22 -3.58 5.28 13.44
CA THR A 22 -4.57 5.52 12.40
C THR A 22 -4.87 4.20 11.69
N TRP A 23 -6.16 3.88 11.54
CA TRP A 23 -6.63 2.83 10.63
C TRP A 23 -7.01 3.49 9.31
N LEU A 24 -6.18 3.26 8.28
CA LEU A 24 -6.38 3.73 6.92
C LEU A 24 -6.78 2.55 6.02
N GLY A 25 -7.91 2.68 5.33
CA GLY A 25 -8.30 1.75 4.26
C GLY A 25 -7.97 2.34 2.90
N LEU A 26 -7.37 1.54 2.02
CA LEU A 26 -7.12 1.87 0.62
C LEU A 26 -7.85 0.88 -0.28
N THR A 27 -8.59 1.39 -1.26
CA THR A 27 -9.05 0.58 -2.40
C THR A 27 -7.97 0.64 -3.48
N VAL A 28 -7.49 -0.52 -3.90
CA VAL A 28 -6.48 -0.65 -4.94
C VAL A 28 -7.12 -1.34 -6.14
N THR A 29 -6.95 -0.73 -7.30
CA THR A 29 -7.44 -1.22 -8.59
C THR A 29 -6.26 -1.44 -9.51
N THR A 30 -6.01 -2.70 -9.87
CA THR A 30 -4.86 -3.07 -10.70
C THR A 30 -5.36 -3.59 -12.07
N PRO A 31 -5.19 -2.80 -13.15
CA PRO A 31 -5.56 -3.25 -14.49
C PRO A 31 -4.77 -4.49 -14.93
N VAL A 32 -5.25 -5.17 -15.97
CA VAL A 32 -4.53 -6.31 -16.60
C VAL A 32 -3.10 -5.90 -16.96
N ASN A 33 -2.11 -6.74 -16.62
CA ASN A 33 -0.67 -6.50 -16.78
C ASN A 33 -0.08 -5.35 -15.92
N ALA A 34 -0.83 -4.80 -14.95
CA ALA A 34 -0.29 -3.84 -14.01
C ALA A 34 0.63 -4.50 -12.98
N ALA A 35 1.52 -3.69 -12.41
CA ALA A 35 2.28 -4.05 -11.21
C ALA A 35 2.72 -2.80 -10.47
N THR A 36 2.90 -2.93 -9.17
CA THR A 36 3.57 -1.89 -8.37
C THR A 36 5.07 -2.19 -8.29
N PRO A 37 5.94 -1.16 -8.30
CA PRO A 37 7.35 -1.35 -7.97
C PRO A 37 7.52 -1.81 -6.50
N PRO A 38 8.70 -2.34 -6.13
CA PRO A 38 9.04 -2.60 -4.74
C PRO A 38 8.84 -1.35 -3.85
N HIS A 39 8.20 -1.53 -2.70
CA HIS A 39 7.86 -0.44 -1.80
C HIS A 39 7.61 -0.91 -0.36
N THR A 40 7.60 0.04 0.57
CA THR A 40 7.27 -0.19 1.99
C THR A 40 6.10 0.68 2.45
N HIS A 41 5.55 0.35 3.63
CA HIS A 41 4.35 1.00 4.17
C HIS A 41 4.56 1.83 5.44
N ALA A 42 5.67 2.57 5.54
CA ALA A 42 5.93 3.49 6.66
C ALA A 42 5.78 2.84 8.06
N GLY A 43 6.15 1.55 8.17
CA GLY A 43 6.04 0.78 9.42
C GLY A 43 4.62 0.28 9.74
N ALA A 44 3.66 0.39 8.81
CA ALA A 44 2.30 -0.11 9.01
C ALA A 44 2.24 -1.64 9.10
N ALA A 45 1.27 -2.14 9.88
CA ALA A 45 0.74 -3.48 9.71
C ALA A 45 -0.37 -3.44 8.66
N VAL A 46 -0.34 -4.33 7.67
CA VAL A 46 -1.29 -4.31 6.55
C VAL A 46 -2.01 -5.66 6.43
N VAL A 47 -3.33 -5.62 6.28
CA VAL A 47 -4.10 -6.76 5.76
C VAL A 47 -4.77 -6.32 4.47
N ALA A 48 -4.42 -6.97 3.37
CA ALA A 48 -5.06 -6.75 2.09
C ALA A 48 -5.95 -7.94 1.72
N THR A 49 -7.17 -7.67 1.27
CA THR A 49 -8.16 -8.69 0.92
C THR A 49 -8.69 -8.45 -0.49
N VAL A 50 -8.63 -9.49 -1.32
CA VAL A 50 -9.08 -9.43 -2.71
C VAL A 50 -10.61 -9.45 -2.77
N ILE A 51 -11.17 -8.52 -3.53
CA ILE A 51 -12.61 -8.40 -3.77
C ILE A 51 -12.99 -9.05 -5.10
N ARG A 52 -12.18 -8.82 -6.15
CA ARG A 52 -12.35 -9.39 -7.50
C ARG A 52 -10.99 -9.56 -8.17
N GLY A 53 -10.88 -10.50 -9.11
CA GLY A 53 -9.66 -10.74 -9.89
C GLY A 53 -8.60 -11.48 -9.08
N HIS A 54 -7.38 -11.53 -9.62
CA HIS A 54 -6.25 -12.23 -9.02
C HIS A 54 -5.00 -11.36 -9.01
N VAL A 55 -4.20 -11.48 -7.95
CA VAL A 55 -2.95 -10.74 -7.79
C VAL A 55 -1.87 -11.62 -7.18
N LEU A 56 -0.69 -11.61 -7.77
CA LEU A 56 0.51 -12.22 -7.23
C LEU A 56 1.15 -11.22 -6.26
N ASN A 57 1.30 -11.59 -4.99
CA ASN A 57 2.04 -10.79 -4.01
C ASN A 57 3.24 -11.55 -3.45
N GLN A 58 4.29 -10.80 -3.11
CA GLN A 58 5.44 -11.30 -2.38
C GLN A 58 5.95 -10.24 -1.42
N MET A 59 6.05 -10.65 -0.16
CA MET A 59 6.66 -9.89 0.90
C MET A 59 8.02 -10.50 1.22
N THR A 60 8.97 -9.67 1.61
CA THR A 60 10.24 -10.11 2.20
C THR A 60 10.38 -9.52 3.60
N ARG A 61 11.28 -10.09 4.40
CA ARG A 61 11.46 -9.78 5.83
C ARG A 61 10.26 -10.18 6.71
N SER A 62 9.29 -10.87 6.12
CA SER A 62 8.17 -11.55 6.79
C SER A 62 8.50 -13.04 6.98
N HIS A 63 7.78 -13.74 7.87
CA HIS A 63 7.92 -15.19 8.06
C HIS A 63 7.46 -16.02 6.84
N ASP A 64 6.69 -15.42 5.92
CA ASP A 64 6.27 -16.01 4.65
C ASP A 64 7.00 -15.30 3.50
N SER A 65 7.86 -16.04 2.78
CA SER A 65 8.85 -15.48 1.84
C SER A 65 8.58 -15.85 0.37
N GLY A 66 7.55 -16.67 0.12
CA GLY A 66 7.17 -17.11 -1.21
C GLY A 66 6.23 -16.13 -1.92
N ALA A 67 6.35 -16.04 -3.24
CA ALA A 67 5.32 -15.37 -4.04
C ALA A 67 4.05 -16.24 -4.05
N LYS A 68 2.89 -15.63 -3.82
CA LYS A 68 1.60 -16.33 -3.79
C LYS A 68 0.55 -15.53 -4.56
N ILE A 69 -0.29 -16.24 -5.31
CA ILE A 69 -1.47 -15.67 -5.97
C ILE A 69 -2.63 -15.68 -4.99
N TYR A 70 -3.33 -14.56 -4.90
CA TYR A 70 -4.53 -14.37 -4.10
C TYR A 70 -5.71 -14.08 -5.02
N GLY A 71 -6.82 -14.77 -4.79
CA GLY A 71 -8.12 -14.56 -5.45
C GLY A 71 -9.19 -14.05 -4.48
N PRO A 72 -10.45 -13.90 -4.94
CA PRO A 72 -11.52 -13.27 -4.16
C PRO A 72 -11.75 -13.92 -2.79
N GLY A 73 -11.83 -13.09 -1.75
CA GLY A 73 -11.98 -13.52 -0.35
C GLY A 73 -10.68 -13.94 0.33
N GLU A 74 -9.60 -14.15 -0.42
CA GLU A 74 -8.28 -14.40 0.16
C GLU A 74 -7.60 -13.09 0.57
N SER A 75 -6.73 -13.20 1.57
CA SER A 75 -5.99 -12.07 2.13
C SER A 75 -4.53 -12.41 2.38
N TRP A 76 -3.68 -11.39 2.37
CA TRP A 76 -2.31 -11.47 2.86
C TRP A 76 -2.04 -10.45 3.96
N TYR A 77 -1.06 -10.77 4.79
CA TYR A 77 -0.59 -9.92 5.87
C TYR A 77 0.83 -9.41 5.57
N GLU A 78 1.02 -8.11 5.71
CA GLU A 78 2.33 -7.48 5.68
C GLU A 78 2.64 -6.98 7.10
N ALA A 79 3.60 -7.62 7.75
CA ALA A 79 4.01 -7.21 9.09
C ALA A 79 4.73 -5.85 9.06
N PRO A 80 4.70 -5.07 10.16
CA PRO A 80 5.49 -3.86 10.27
C PRO A 80 6.96 -4.06 9.86
N GLY A 81 7.44 -3.22 8.94
CA GLY A 81 8.81 -3.30 8.40
C GLY A 81 9.02 -4.35 7.31
N CYS A 82 7.97 -5.08 6.89
CA CYS A 82 8.02 -5.91 5.69
C CYS A 82 8.24 -5.05 4.44
N HIS A 83 8.80 -5.71 3.44
CA HIS A 83 9.07 -5.09 2.15
C HIS A 83 8.28 -5.80 1.06
N HIS A 84 7.37 -5.08 0.41
CA HIS A 84 6.52 -5.61 -0.64
C HIS A 84 7.28 -5.56 -1.96
N VAL A 85 7.78 -6.71 -2.41
CA VAL A 85 8.73 -6.79 -3.54
C VAL A 85 8.08 -7.17 -4.86
N ARG A 86 6.88 -7.76 -4.82
CA ARG A 86 6.07 -8.03 -6.01
C ARG A 86 4.60 -7.81 -5.71
N SER A 87 3.92 -7.06 -6.57
CA SER A 87 2.48 -7.05 -6.70
C SER A 87 2.15 -6.98 -8.18
N GLU A 88 1.58 -8.05 -8.75
CA GLU A 88 1.32 -8.16 -10.19
C GLU A 88 -0.09 -8.70 -10.43
N THR A 89 -0.86 -8.04 -11.31
CA THR A 89 -2.18 -8.53 -11.71
C THR A 89 -2.03 -9.83 -12.50
N VAL A 90 -2.81 -10.85 -12.15
CA VAL A 90 -2.79 -12.16 -12.79
C VAL A 90 -4.10 -12.39 -13.53
N GLY A 91 -4.02 -12.89 -14.76
CA GLY A 91 -5.19 -13.19 -15.59
C GLY A 91 -5.51 -12.10 -16.60
N ASP A 92 -6.73 -12.15 -17.12
CA ASP A 92 -7.26 -11.30 -18.18
C ASP A 92 -8.33 -10.29 -17.69
N GLU A 93 -8.51 -10.19 -16.38
CA GLU A 93 -9.41 -9.23 -15.73
C GLU A 93 -8.65 -8.28 -14.78
N GLU A 94 -9.29 -7.16 -14.48
CA GLU A 94 -8.82 -6.23 -13.44
C GLU A 94 -8.99 -6.85 -12.05
N CYS A 95 -7.96 -6.71 -11.22
CA CYS A 95 -8.03 -7.07 -9.80
C CYS A 95 -8.34 -5.84 -8.94
N VAL A 96 -9.20 -6.03 -7.94
CA VAL A 96 -9.55 -5.02 -6.93
C VAL A 96 -9.40 -5.63 -5.55
N PHE A 97 -8.67 -4.94 -4.68
CA PHE A 97 -8.51 -5.35 -3.29
C PHE A 97 -8.58 -4.14 -2.35
N ILE A 98 -8.87 -4.41 -1.07
CA ILE A 98 -8.81 -3.39 -0.01
C ILE A 98 -7.61 -3.70 0.87
N ALA A 99 -6.70 -2.73 1.00
CA ALA A 99 -5.60 -2.77 1.95
C ALA A 99 -5.98 -1.97 3.20
N ASN A 100 -6.04 -2.64 4.35
CA ASN A 100 -6.24 -2.01 5.66
C ASN A 100 -4.88 -1.86 6.35
N LEU A 101 -4.51 -0.62 6.64
CA LEU A 101 -3.26 -0.25 7.27
C LEU A 101 -3.53 0.24 8.69
N ILE A 102 -2.79 -0.29 9.66
CA ILE A 102 -2.63 0.31 10.98
C ILE A 102 -1.24 0.94 11.02
N VAL A 103 -1.20 2.27 11.09
CA VAL A 103 0.04 3.06 11.01
C VAL A 103 0.04 4.14 12.10
N SER A 104 1.22 4.60 12.52
CA SER A 104 1.33 5.72 13.47
C SER A 104 0.60 6.96 12.93
N THR A 105 -0.18 7.63 13.78
CA THR A 105 -0.83 8.89 13.42
C THR A 105 0.18 9.98 13.07
N ASP A 106 1.39 9.92 13.62
CA ASP A 106 2.46 10.89 13.31
C ASP A 106 2.89 10.85 11.84
N THR A 107 2.67 9.73 11.13
CA THR A 107 2.90 9.61 9.68
C THR A 107 2.15 10.68 8.88
N PHE A 108 1.00 11.14 9.39
CA PHE A 108 0.15 12.15 8.75
C PHE A 108 0.23 13.53 9.41
N LYS A 109 1.22 13.78 10.28
CA LYS A 109 1.38 15.09 10.92
C LYS A 109 1.42 16.21 9.88
N GLY A 110 0.56 17.22 10.09
CA GLY A 110 0.40 18.38 9.20
C GLY A 110 -0.56 18.16 8.03
N LEU A 111 -1.21 17.00 7.92
CA LEU A 111 -2.26 16.73 6.94
C LEU A 111 -3.65 16.73 7.60
N ASP A 112 -4.67 17.18 6.88
CA ASP A 112 -6.05 16.89 7.25
C ASP A 112 -6.39 15.44 6.82
N VAL A 113 -6.22 14.52 7.75
CA VAL A 113 -6.52 13.09 7.55
C VAL A 113 -8.01 12.81 7.31
N LYS A 114 -8.90 13.75 7.64
CA LYS A 114 -10.35 13.59 7.42
C LYS A 114 -10.80 14.17 6.09
N SER A 115 -10.05 15.13 5.53
CA SER A 115 -10.34 15.66 4.19
C SER A 115 -10.33 14.56 3.15
N ARG A 116 -11.24 14.68 2.19
CA ARG A 116 -11.43 13.76 1.06
C ARG A 116 -11.16 14.45 -0.28
N ALA A 117 -10.55 15.63 -0.25
CA ALA A 117 -10.08 16.28 -1.46
C ALA A 117 -9.04 15.39 -2.16
N PRO A 118 -9.04 15.27 -3.50
CA PRO A 118 -8.13 14.39 -4.22
C PRO A 118 -6.64 14.62 -3.89
N GLU A 119 -6.24 15.87 -3.73
CA GLU A 119 -4.89 16.27 -3.34
C GLU A 119 -4.51 15.79 -1.94
N ASP A 120 -5.44 15.84 -0.99
CA ASP A 120 -5.22 15.39 0.37
C ASP A 120 -5.20 13.85 0.43
N ASP A 121 -6.02 13.17 -0.37
CA ASP A 121 -5.99 11.70 -0.46
C ASP A 121 -4.69 11.22 -1.10
N LEU A 122 -4.23 11.90 -2.16
CA LEU A 122 -2.92 11.62 -2.74
C LEU A 122 -1.79 11.87 -1.72
N ALA A 123 -1.85 12.98 -0.98
CA ALA A 123 -0.86 13.27 0.07
C ALA A 123 -0.83 12.19 1.15
N LYS A 124 -1.97 11.65 1.57
CA LYS A 124 -2.04 10.51 2.50
C LYS A 124 -1.43 9.25 1.91
N ILE A 125 -1.77 8.90 0.66
CA ILE A 125 -1.27 7.70 -0.03
C ILE A 125 0.26 7.75 -0.14
N LEU A 126 0.82 8.88 -0.58
CA LEU A 126 2.26 9.07 -0.73
C LEU A 126 3.04 8.99 0.59
N ARG A 127 2.38 9.17 1.75
CA ARG A 127 3.01 8.98 3.07
C ARG A 127 3.11 7.52 3.49
N VAL A 128 2.28 6.64 2.92
CA VAL A 128 2.20 5.22 3.30
C VAL A 128 2.59 4.27 2.19
N VAL A 129 2.88 4.75 0.98
CA VAL A 129 3.43 3.94 -0.11
C VAL A 129 4.76 4.55 -0.51
N ILE A 130 5.84 4.03 0.07
CA ILE A 130 7.20 4.56 -0.12
C ILE A 130 7.91 3.69 -1.15
N ILE A 131 8.03 4.19 -2.38
CA ILE A 131 8.61 3.48 -3.51
C ILE A 131 10.14 3.55 -3.43
N ASP A 132 10.81 2.39 -3.48
CA ASP A 132 12.27 2.28 -3.29
C ASP A 132 13.03 3.17 -4.27
N LYS A 133 12.64 3.14 -5.54
CA LYS A 133 13.29 3.91 -6.61
C LYS A 133 13.22 5.42 -6.36
N GLU A 134 12.10 5.92 -5.83
CA GLU A 134 11.94 7.35 -5.54
C GLU A 134 12.82 7.77 -4.36
N VAL A 135 13.00 6.90 -3.37
CA VAL A 135 13.92 7.12 -2.25
C VAL A 135 15.37 7.15 -2.72
N GLU A 136 15.78 6.21 -3.58
CA GLU A 136 17.12 6.17 -4.16
C GLU A 136 17.44 7.44 -4.96
N GLU A 137 16.51 7.91 -5.78
CA GLU A 137 16.65 9.13 -6.58
C GLU A 137 16.79 10.38 -5.68
N GLN A 138 16.00 10.48 -4.60
CA GLN A 138 16.10 11.58 -3.63
C GLN A 138 17.44 11.57 -2.89
N GLN A 139 17.93 10.40 -2.49
CA GLN A 139 19.23 10.27 -1.83
C GLN A 139 20.38 10.61 -2.76
N ALA A 140 20.31 10.19 -4.02
CA ALA A 140 21.31 10.54 -5.03
C ALA A 140 21.35 12.06 -5.29
N ALA A 141 20.19 12.73 -5.34
CA ALA A 141 20.10 14.18 -5.49
C ALA A 141 20.65 14.92 -4.25
N ALA A 142 20.38 14.42 -3.04
CA ALA A 142 20.87 15.02 -1.79
C ALA A 142 22.38 14.82 -1.58
N GLY A 143 22.96 13.70 -2.04
CA GLY A 143 24.39 13.43 -1.97
C GLY A 143 25.23 14.15 -3.04
N GLN A 144 24.58 14.85 -3.97
CA GLN A 144 25.22 15.71 -4.98
C GLN A 144 25.23 17.20 -4.57
N GLN A 145 24.67 17.55 -3.41
CA GLN A 145 24.71 18.89 -2.80
C GLN A 145 25.74 18.93 -1.66
#